data_AF-A0A1H5Z7C5-F1
#
_entry.id   AF-A0A1H5Z7C5-F1
#
_cell.length_a   1.000
_cell.length_b   1.000
_cell.length_c   1.000
_cell.angle_alpha   90.00
_cell.angle_beta   90.00
_cell.angle_gamma   90.00
#
_symmetry.space_group_name_H-M   'P 1'
#
loop_
_entity.id
_entity.type
_entity.pdbx_description
1 polymer ?
#
loop_
_entity_poly.entity_id
_entity_poly.type
_entity_poly.pdbx_seq_one_letter_code
_entity_poly.pdbx_strand_id
1 'polypeptide(L)'
;MPLTAPFADIEDMLTGAAFALLSNVVVTPATGGEFLAIFRLADIDPLSPPSIVGDYELRYPLADATLVPGDILTLRGQQYRVADDPYRLADGHEAVVPLREVAA
;
A
#
# COMPACT_ATOMS: atom_id res chain seq x y z
N MET A 1 14.95 -24.54 45.73
CA MET A 1 15.24 -24.13 44.34
C MET A 1 14.01 -24.50 43.50
N PRO A 2 13.15 -23.55 43.10
CA PRO A 2 12.00 -23.90 42.26
C PRO A 2 12.43 -24.12 40.81
N LEU A 3 12.02 -25.26 40.24
CA LEU A 3 12.17 -25.59 38.83
C LEU A 3 11.35 -24.61 37.99
N THR A 4 12.02 -23.88 37.10
CA THR A 4 11.38 -23.01 36.09
C THR A 4 10.82 -23.89 34.97
N ALA A 5 9.54 -23.67 34.63
CA ALA A 5 8.81 -24.45 33.64
C ALA A 5 9.27 -24.14 32.18
N PRO A 6 9.36 -25.13 31.28
CA PRO A 6 9.85 -24.98 29.91
C PRO A 6 8.70 -24.75 28.91
N PHE A 7 7.97 -23.64 29.02
CA PHE A 7 6.88 -23.32 28.07
C PHE A 7 7.03 -21.91 27.46
N ALA A 8 8.26 -21.47 27.22
CA ALA A 8 8.58 -20.17 26.65
C ALA A 8 8.64 -20.15 25.10
N ASP A 9 8.03 -21.14 24.42
CA ASP A 9 8.23 -21.37 22.98
C ASP A 9 6.91 -21.47 22.20
N ILE A 10 6.02 -20.48 22.37
CA ILE A 10 4.82 -20.34 21.52
C ILE A 10 4.74 -18.93 20.90
N GLU A 11 5.68 -18.03 21.20
CA GLU A 11 5.65 -16.67 20.63
C GLU A 11 6.25 -16.59 19.22
N ASP A 12 6.87 -17.66 18.72
CA ASP A 12 7.54 -17.69 17.41
C ASP A 12 6.59 -18.03 16.24
N MET A 13 5.42 -18.62 16.49
CA MET A 13 4.55 -19.17 15.44
C MET A 13 3.54 -18.19 14.83
N LEU A 14 3.54 -16.91 15.25
CA LEU A 14 2.61 -15.88 14.75
C LEU A 14 3.28 -14.79 13.89
N THR A 15 4.59 -14.87 13.66
CA THR A 15 5.35 -13.84 12.92
C THR A 15 5.46 -14.15 11.42
N GLY A 16 4.37 -14.63 10.81
CA GLY A 16 4.37 -15.11 9.41
C GLY A 16 3.27 -14.51 8.52
N ALA A 17 2.49 -13.55 9.00
CA ALA A 17 1.44 -12.87 8.22
C ALA A 17 1.27 -11.39 8.63
N ALA A 18 2.37 -10.65 8.67
CA ALA A 18 2.31 -9.22 8.38
C ALA A 18 2.51 -9.11 6.86
N PHE A 19 1.70 -8.42 6.06
CA PHE A 19 1.55 -6.98 6.08
C PHE A 19 0.34 -6.54 5.20
N ALA A 20 -0.88 -6.61 5.71
CA ALA A 20 -1.98 -5.79 5.19
C ALA A 20 -1.92 -4.41 5.87
N LEU A 21 -0.82 -3.68 5.67
CA LEU A 21 -0.54 -2.47 6.41
C LEU A 21 -1.34 -1.30 5.81
N LEU A 22 -2.60 -1.18 6.24
CA LEU A 22 -3.47 -0.04 6.04
C LEU A 22 -2.88 1.17 6.77
N SER A 23 -1.93 1.87 6.15
CA SER A 23 -1.39 3.12 6.70
C SER A 23 -1.97 4.32 5.97
N ASN A 24 -2.44 5.30 6.74
CA ASN A 24 -2.58 6.66 6.26
C ASN A 24 -1.18 7.20 5.99
N VAL A 25 -0.88 7.45 4.72
CA VAL A 25 0.40 7.99 4.27
C VAL A 25 0.18 9.35 3.61
N VAL A 26 1.15 10.23 3.81
CA VAL A 26 1.24 11.47 3.04
C VAL A 26 1.81 11.13 1.68
N VAL A 27 1.11 11.54 0.64
CA VAL A 27 1.49 11.36 -0.76
C VAL A 27 1.87 12.72 -1.31
N THR A 28 3.07 12.80 -1.87
CA THR A 28 3.54 13.99 -2.56
C THR A 28 3.57 13.70 -4.05
N PRO A 29 2.55 14.13 -4.82
CA PRO A 29 2.57 14.01 -6.26
C PRO A 29 3.63 14.93 -6.86
N ALA A 30 4.17 14.59 -8.04
CA ALA A 30 5.07 15.47 -8.78
C ALA A 30 4.41 16.82 -9.15
N THR A 31 3.08 16.81 -9.27
CA THR A 31 2.24 17.97 -9.55
C THR A 31 1.09 18.05 -8.54
N GLY A 32 1.02 19.14 -7.78
CA GLY A 32 -0.04 19.37 -6.80
C GLY A 32 0.49 19.56 -5.37
N GLY A 33 -0.45 19.60 -4.43
CA GLY A 33 -0.16 19.62 -2.99
C GLY A 33 -0.04 18.20 -2.44
N GLU A 34 0.63 18.07 -1.30
CA GLU A 34 0.62 16.82 -0.54
C GLU A 34 -0.79 16.51 -0.02
N PHE A 35 -1.18 15.23 -0.06
CA PHE A 35 -2.48 14.79 0.40
C PHE A 35 -2.38 13.48 1.19
N LEU A 36 -3.40 13.22 2.01
CA LEU A 36 -3.49 11.98 2.77
C LEU A 36 -4.20 10.91 1.95
N ALA A 37 -3.60 9.73 1.91
CA ALA A 37 -4.16 8.57 1.24
C ALA A 37 -3.91 7.31 2.06
N ILE A 38 -4.69 6.27 1.78
CA ILE A 38 -4.51 4.94 2.34
C ILE A 38 -3.72 4.14 1.31
N PHE A 39 -2.50 3.77 1.68
CA PHE A 39 -1.65 2.90 0.86
C PHE A 39 -1.79 1.46 1.32
N ARG A 40 -1.96 0.56 0.36
CA ARG A 40 -2.19 -0.87 0.58
C ARG A 40 -1.28 -1.67 -0.35
N LEU A 41 -0.83 -2.82 0.11
CA LEU A 41 -0.31 -3.85 -0.77
C LEU A 41 -1.52 -4.51 -1.44
N ALA A 42 -1.54 -4.57 -2.76
CA ALA A 42 -2.53 -5.41 -3.44
C ALA A 42 -2.29 -6.86 -2.99
N ASP A 43 -3.35 -7.59 -2.66
CA ASP A 43 -3.25 -8.95 -2.14
C ASP A 43 -2.46 -9.81 -3.14
N ILE A 44 -1.21 -10.11 -2.79
CA ILE A 44 -0.37 -11.04 -3.52
C ILE A 44 -0.86 -12.43 -3.09
N ASP A 45 -1.73 -13.03 -3.90
CA ASP A 45 -2.09 -14.42 -3.73
C ASP A 45 -0.79 -15.26 -3.73
N PRO A 46 -0.44 -15.95 -2.63
CA PRO A 46 0.86 -16.61 -2.47
C PRO A 46 1.00 -17.86 -3.36
N LEU A 47 -0.08 -18.29 -4.03
CA LEU A 47 -0.11 -19.40 -4.97
C LEU A 47 0.00 -18.93 -6.42
N SER A 48 -0.12 -17.63 -6.67
CA SER A 48 0.03 -17.03 -7.98
C SER A 48 1.50 -16.64 -8.20
N PRO A 49 2.07 -16.85 -9.41
CA PRO A 49 3.37 -16.29 -9.72
C PRO A 49 3.29 -14.77 -9.50
N PRO A 50 4.32 -14.11 -8.92
CA PRO A 50 4.31 -12.68 -8.65
C PRO A 50 4.06 -11.96 -9.98
N SER A 51 2.80 -11.60 -10.23
CA SER A 51 2.41 -10.99 -11.48
C SER A 51 2.77 -9.53 -11.35
N ILE A 52 3.87 -9.18 -12.02
CA ILE A 52 4.49 -7.86 -12.06
C ILE A 52 3.54 -6.86 -12.75
N VAL A 53 2.39 -6.52 -12.15
CA VAL A 53 1.55 -5.36 -12.48
C VAL A 53 0.59 -5.05 -11.32
N GLY A 54 0.92 -4.07 -10.46
CA GLY A 54 -0.04 -3.47 -9.52
C GLY A 54 0.10 -3.87 -8.05
N ASP A 55 1.31 -4.22 -7.61
CA ASP A 55 1.62 -4.66 -6.23
C ASP A 55 1.14 -3.72 -5.11
N TYR A 56 0.79 -2.47 -5.43
CA TYR A 56 0.31 -1.49 -4.47
C TYR A 56 -0.95 -0.79 -4.96
N GLU A 57 -1.87 -0.49 -4.04
CA GLU A 57 -3.05 0.33 -4.28
C GLU A 57 -3.01 1.55 -3.38
N LEU A 58 -3.39 2.69 -3.95
CA LEU A 58 -3.51 3.95 -3.23
C LEU A 58 -4.96 4.44 -3.29
N ARG A 59 -5.61 4.52 -2.14
CA ARG A 59 -6.97 5.06 -2.00
C ARG A 59 -6.93 6.45 -1.41
N TYR A 60 -7.55 7.41 -2.07
CA TYR A 60 -7.54 8.82 -1.66
C TYR A 60 -8.89 9.49 -1.94
N PRO A 61 -9.23 10.57 -1.23
CA PRO A 61 -10.44 11.33 -1.52
C PRO A 61 -10.28 12.06 -2.86
N LEU A 62 -11.28 11.96 -3.73
CA LEU A 62 -11.24 12.56 -5.07
C LEU A 62 -11.22 14.10 -5.03
N ALA A 63 -11.60 14.68 -3.89
CA ALA A 63 -11.54 16.11 -3.62
C ALA A 63 -10.11 16.62 -3.36
N ASP A 64 -9.21 15.76 -2.88
CA ASP A 64 -7.84 16.14 -2.52
C ASP A 64 -6.87 16.05 -3.70
N ALA A 65 -7.08 15.07 -4.59
CA ALA A 65 -6.21 14.87 -5.75
C ALA A 65 -6.99 14.27 -6.94
N THR A 66 -6.42 14.43 -8.13
CA THR A 66 -6.84 13.71 -9.33
C THR A 66 -5.57 13.18 -9.98
N LEU A 67 -5.34 11.87 -9.85
CA LEU A 67 -4.16 11.21 -10.40
C LEU A 67 -4.46 10.64 -11.78
N VAL A 68 -3.47 10.65 -12.67
CA VAL A 68 -3.59 10.07 -14.01
C VAL A 68 -2.54 8.98 -14.26
N PRO A 69 -2.82 8.01 -15.15
CA PRO A 69 -1.84 7.03 -15.60
C PRO A 69 -0.50 7.67 -15.97
N GLY A 70 0.56 7.19 -15.33
CA GLY A 70 1.92 7.65 -15.55
C GLY A 70 2.42 8.73 -14.59
N ASP A 71 1.56 9.31 -13.74
CA ASP A 71 1.97 10.25 -12.69
C ASP A 71 2.98 9.61 -11.73
N ILE A 72 3.93 10.42 -11.26
CA ILE A 72 4.91 10.02 -10.26
C ILE A 72 4.51 10.60 -8.90
N LEU A 73 4.46 9.71 -7.91
CA LEU A 73 4.10 10.00 -6.55
C LEU A 73 5.26 9.62 -5.64
N THR A 74 5.54 10.45 -4.65
CA THR A 74 6.50 10.12 -3.61
C THR A 74 5.74 9.75 -2.34
N LEU A 75 5.93 8.52 -1.87
CA LEU A 75 5.33 8.00 -0.65
C LEU A 75 6.45 7.49 0.24
N ARG A 76 6.54 7.99 1.48
CA ARG A 76 7.57 7.57 2.46
C ARG A 76 9.02 7.65 1.94
N GLY A 77 9.30 8.59 1.03
CA GLY A 77 10.62 8.75 0.42
C GLY A 77 10.92 7.79 -0.74
N GLN A 78 9.98 6.91 -1.10
CA GLN A 78 10.06 6.05 -2.27
C GLN A 78 9.17 6.59 -3.40
N GLN A 79 9.62 6.44 -4.64
CA GLN A 79 8.86 6.88 -5.82
C GLN A 79 8.02 5.73 -6.37
N TYR A 80 6.75 6.04 -6.61
CA TYR A 80 5.76 5.18 -7.21
C TYR A 80 5.19 5.86 -8.44
N ARG A 81 4.84 5.08 -9.44
CA ARG A 81 4.18 5.53 -10.65
C ARG A 81 2.76 4.97 -10.70
N VAL A 82 1.81 5.81 -11.07
CA VAL A 82 0.45 5.39 -11.36
C VAL A 82 0.47 4.45 -12.55
N ALA A 83 0.07 3.20 -12.33
CA ALA A 83 0.16 2.13 -13.32
C ALA A 83 -1.03 2.10 -14.27
N ASP A 84 -2.22 2.44 -13.78
CA ASP A 84 -3.49 2.35 -14.51
C ASP A 84 -4.45 3.45 -14.07
N ASP A 85 -5.62 3.53 -14.71
CA ASP A 85 -6.61 4.56 -14.42
C ASP A 85 -7.22 4.40 -13.02
N PRO A 86 -7.42 5.51 -12.28
CA PRO A 86 -8.05 5.45 -10.97
C PRO A 86 -9.51 5.00 -11.08
N TYR A 87 -9.87 3.96 -10.34
CA TYR A 87 -11.25 3.54 -10.17
C TYR A 87 -11.90 4.30 -9.01
N ARG A 88 -13.19 4.62 -9.15
CA ARG A 88 -13.92 5.41 -8.15
C ARG A 88 -14.69 4.51 -7.19
N LEU A 89 -14.64 4.83 -5.90
CA LEU A 89 -15.36 4.18 -4.81
C LEU A 89 -16.29 5.17 -4.10
N ALA A 90 -17.19 4.62 -3.28
CA ALA A 90 -18.09 5.37 -2.40
C ALA A 90 -18.84 6.49 -3.14
N ASP A 91 -19.66 6.11 -4.13
CA ASP A 91 -20.46 7.05 -4.95
C ASP A 91 -19.64 8.14 -5.66
N GLY A 92 -18.33 7.92 -5.84
CA GLY A 92 -17.43 8.86 -6.51
C GLY A 92 -16.69 9.82 -5.57
N HIS A 93 -16.76 9.62 -4.26
CA HIS A 93 -16.05 10.43 -3.27
C HIS A 93 -14.59 10.01 -3.08
N GLU A 94 -14.26 8.75 -3.36
CA GLU A 94 -12.91 8.21 -3.22
C GLU A 94 -12.44 7.66 -4.56
N ALA A 95 -11.15 7.78 -4.83
CA ALA A 95 -10.47 7.13 -5.93
C ALA A 95 -9.49 6.11 -5.36
N VAL A 96 -9.32 5.00 -6.06
CA VAL A 96 -8.25 4.06 -5.83
C VAL A 96 -7.48 3.88 -7.11
N VAL A 97 -6.17 3.84 -7.00
CA VAL A 97 -5.30 3.75 -8.14
C VAL A 97 -4.23 2.69 -7.89
N PRO A 98 -3.95 1.81 -8.88
CA PRO A 98 -2.84 0.89 -8.78
C PRO A 98 -1.53 1.66 -9.00
N LEU A 99 -0.56 1.41 -8.13
CA LEU A 99 0.77 1.98 -8.16
C LEU A 99 1.80 0.90 -8.47
N ARG A 100 2.88 1.33 -9.12
CA ARG A 100 4.06 0.51 -9.39
C ARG A 100 5.29 1.23 -8.87
N GLU A 101 6.17 0.50 -8.19
CA GLU A 101 7.46 1.06 -7.81
C GLU A 101 8.27 1.43 -9.05
N VAL A 102 8.80 2.66 -9.06
CA VAL A 102 9.82 3.04 -10.04
C VAL A 102 11.12 2.46 -9.49
N ALA A 103 11.62 1.38 -10.12
CA ALA A 103 12.90 0.80 -9.75
C ALA A 103 13.97 1.91 -9.76
N ALA A 104 14.67 2.04 -8.63
CA ALA A 104 15.78 2.97 -8.45
C ALA A 104 16.97 2.61 -9.35
#